data_AF-A0A498KKX7-F1
#
_entry.id   AF-A0A498KKX7-F1
#
_cell.length_a   1.000
_cell.length_b   1.000
_cell.length_c   1.000
_cell.angle_alpha   90.00
_cell.angle_beta   90.00
_cell.angle_gamma   90.00
#
_symmetry.space_group_name_H-M   'P 1'
#
loop_
_entity.id
_entity.type
_entity.pdbx_description
1 polymer ?
#
loop_
_entity_poly.entity_id
_entity_poly.type
_entity_poly.pdbx_seq_one_letter_code
_entity_poly.pdbx_strand_id
1 'polypeptide(L)'
;MGSKVSTYGDLYSYGILLLEMITSKRPTNDMFKDGMDLRNFVMMTLHERVEEICDPVLVQIEEAAAVLIPEVIGGIKSQMIKDKGLWSA
;
A
#
# COMPACT_ATOMS: atom_id res chain seq x y z
N MET A 1 -25.54 -14.61 -13.85
CA MET A 1 -24.73 -14.88 -15.06
C MET A 1 -23.28 -14.60 -14.69
N GLY A 2 -22.42 -15.60 -14.70
CA GLY A 2 -20.98 -15.43 -14.48
C GLY A 2 -20.25 -15.57 -15.82
N SER A 3 -19.32 -14.67 -16.11
CA SER A 3 -18.43 -14.79 -17.27
C SER A 3 -17.57 -16.05 -17.15
N LYS A 4 -17.07 -16.56 -18.28
CA LYS A 4 -16.14 -17.68 -18.30
C LYS A 4 -14.93 -17.37 -17.41
N VAL A 5 -14.61 -18.27 -16.49
CA VAL A 5 -13.41 -18.16 -15.64
C VAL A 5 -12.19 -18.07 -16.54
N SER A 6 -11.34 -17.08 -16.28
CA SER A 6 -10.12 -16.85 -17.05
C SER A 6 -9.06 -16.20 -16.17
N THR A 7 -7.81 -16.58 -16.39
CA THR A 7 -6.66 -15.99 -15.70
C THR A 7 -6.59 -14.47 -15.86
N TYR A 8 -6.96 -13.94 -17.02
CA TYR A 8 -7.03 -12.50 -17.25
C TYR A 8 -8.14 -11.82 -16.44
N GLY A 9 -9.30 -12.48 -16.27
CA GLY A 9 -10.35 -12.02 -15.38
C GLY A 9 -9.92 -12.03 -13.90
N ASP A 10 -9.18 -13.05 -13.49
CA ASP A 10 -8.63 -13.14 -12.14
C ASP A 10 -7.61 -12.02 -11.88
N LEU A 11 -6.71 -11.74 -12.85
CA LEU A 11 -5.75 -10.64 -12.76
C LEU A 11 -6.42 -9.26 -12.71
N TYR A 12 -7.47 -9.05 -13.50
CA TYR A 12 -8.24 -7.81 -13.45
C TYR A 12 -8.88 -7.62 -12.08
N SER A 13 -9.54 -8.66 -11.56
CA SER A 13 -10.19 -8.63 -10.26
C SER A 13 -9.18 -8.42 -9.12
N TYR A 14 -8.02 -9.08 -9.20
CA TYR A 14 -6.91 -8.85 -8.30
C TYR A 14 -6.41 -7.40 -8.34
N GLY A 15 -6.31 -6.80 -9.54
CA GLY A 15 -5.96 -5.40 -9.69
C GLY A 15 -6.95 -4.46 -8.99
N ILE A 16 -8.25 -4.72 -9.11
CA ILE A 16 -9.27 -3.94 -8.40
C ILE A 16 -9.15 -4.09 -6.88
N LEU A 17 -8.89 -5.30 -6.37
CA LEU A 17 -8.66 -5.54 -4.95
C LEU A 17 -7.43 -4.79 -4.42
N LEU A 18 -6.35 -4.75 -5.19
CA LEU A 18 -5.16 -3.95 -4.84
C LEU A 18 -5.51 -2.46 -4.74
N LEU A 19 -6.27 -1.93 -5.70
CA LEU A 19 -6.69 -0.54 -5.66
C LEU A 19 -7.63 -0.25 -4.48
N GLU A 20 -8.54 -1.17 -4.14
CA GLU A 20 -9.40 -1.05 -2.96
C GLU A 20 -8.57 -1.02 -1.68
N MET A 21 -7.54 -1.87 -1.55
CA MET A 21 -6.66 -1.88 -0.38
C MET A 21 -5.81 -0.62 -0.27
N ILE A 22 -5.23 -0.15 -1.38
CA ILE A 22 -4.37 1.04 -1.39
C ILE A 22 -5.16 2.29 -1.05
N THR A 23 -6.39 2.41 -1.57
CA THR A 23 -7.20 3.64 -1.41
C THR A 23 -8.21 3.58 -0.27
N SER A 24 -8.43 2.39 0.32
CA SER A 24 -9.54 2.10 1.23
C SER A 24 -10.93 2.38 0.64
N LYS A 25 -11.06 2.49 -0.70
CA LYS A 25 -12.32 2.81 -1.38
C LYS A 25 -12.89 1.57 -2.04
N ARG A 26 -14.11 1.22 -1.63
CA ARG A 26 -14.88 0.15 -2.28
C ARG A 26 -15.20 0.51 -3.73
N PRO A 27 -15.05 -0.41 -4.70
CA PRO A 27 -15.48 -0.17 -6.09
C PRO A 27 -16.96 0.21 -6.23
N THR A 28 -17.78 -0.14 -5.24
CA THR A 28 -19.22 0.14 -5.15
C THR A 28 -19.56 1.41 -4.36
N ASN A 29 -18.57 2.21 -3.97
CA ASN A 29 -18.79 3.47 -3.25
C ASN A 29 -19.67 4.41 -4.09
N ASP A 30 -20.56 5.15 -3.43
CA ASP A 30 -21.49 6.07 -4.08
C ASP A 30 -20.82 7.17 -4.90
N MET A 31 -19.54 7.47 -4.64
CA MET A 31 -18.74 8.40 -5.45
C MET A 31 -18.43 7.88 -6.86
N PHE A 32 -18.55 6.58 -7.11
CA PHE A 32 -18.29 5.92 -8.41
C PHE A 32 -19.57 5.73 -9.22
N LYS A 33 -20.35 6.80 -9.35
CA LYS A 33 -21.56 6.87 -10.19
C LYS A 33 -21.27 7.62 -11.49
N ASP A 34 -22.24 7.62 -12.39
CA ASP A 34 -22.20 8.42 -13.63
C ASP A 34 -20.99 8.17 -14.54
N GLY A 35 -20.55 6.90 -14.60
CA GLY A 35 -19.43 6.47 -15.46
C GLY A 35 -18.05 6.63 -14.83
N MET A 36 -17.97 7.12 -13.60
CA MET A 36 -16.75 7.07 -12.79
C MET A 36 -16.62 5.69 -12.14
N ASP A 37 -15.40 5.13 -12.12
CA ASP A 37 -15.08 3.90 -11.39
C ASP A 37 -13.75 4.06 -10.64
N LEU A 38 -13.46 3.12 -9.73
CA LEU A 38 -12.24 3.15 -8.91
C LEU A 38 -10.97 3.18 -9.77
N ARG A 39 -10.96 2.48 -10.91
CA ARG A 39 -9.80 2.42 -11.80
C ARG A 39 -9.56 3.78 -12.46
N ASN A 40 -10.59 4.41 -12.99
CA ASN A 40 -10.50 5.71 -13.66
C ASN A 40 -10.15 6.81 -12.65
N PHE A 41 -10.72 6.77 -11.44
CA PHE A 41 -10.35 7.65 -10.34
C PHE A 41 -8.84 7.57 -10.06
N VAL A 42 -8.31 6.38 -9.81
CA VAL A 42 -6.87 6.19 -9.55
C VAL A 42 -6.02 6.63 -10.75
N MET A 43 -6.42 6.29 -11.98
CA MET A 43 -5.69 6.68 -13.20
C MET A 43 -5.62 8.20 -13.38
N MET A 44 -6.69 8.93 -13.06
CA MET A 44 -6.71 10.38 -13.13
C MET A 44 -5.81 11.00 -12.06
N THR A 45 -5.80 10.44 -10.84
CA THR A 45 -5.05 11.01 -9.72
C THR A 45 -3.57 10.61 -9.70
N LEU A 46 -3.20 9.50 -10.36
CA LEU A 46 -1.80 9.06 -10.50
C LEU A 46 -0.88 10.11 -11.11
N HIS A 47 -1.41 10.96 -11.99
CA HIS A 47 -0.65 12.03 -12.63
C HIS A 47 -0.42 13.25 -11.73
N GLU A 48 -1.27 13.42 -10.72
CA GLU A 48 -1.26 14.62 -9.89
C GLU A 48 -0.59 14.32 -8.55
N ARG A 49 -1.15 13.41 -7.73
CA ARG A 49 -0.67 13.13 -6.35
C ARG A 49 -1.15 11.78 -5.82
N VAL A 50 -0.29 10.76 -5.88
CA VAL A 50 -0.61 9.39 -5.43
C VAL A 50 -0.86 9.31 -3.93
N GLU A 51 -0.09 10.05 -3.12
CA GLU A 51 -0.23 10.05 -1.66
C GLU A 51 -1.60 10.53 -1.18
N GLU A 52 -2.27 11.40 -1.95
CA GLU A 52 -3.58 11.96 -1.58
C GLU A 52 -4.74 10.96 -1.75
N ILE A 53 -4.55 9.90 -2.53
CA ILE A 53 -5.55 8.85 -2.72
C ILE A 53 -5.27 7.59 -1.91
N CYS A 54 -4.06 7.46 -1.38
CA CYS A 54 -3.70 6.37 -0.49
C CYS A 54 -4.48 6.47 0.83
N ASP A 55 -4.79 5.32 1.41
CA ASP A 55 -5.31 5.23 2.77
C ASP A 55 -4.30 5.92 3.71
N PRO A 56 -4.71 6.91 4.50
CA PRO A 56 -3.84 7.59 5.45
C PRO A 56 -3.13 6.63 6.42
N VAL A 57 -3.75 5.50 6.75
CA VAL A 57 -3.14 4.45 7.58
C VAL A 57 -1.94 3.82 6.86
N LEU A 58 -2.03 3.59 5.55
CA LEU A 58 -0.91 3.06 4.78
C LEU A 58 0.25 4.05 4.70
N VAL A 59 -0.04 5.34 4.52
CA VAL A 59 0.98 6.40 4.53
C VAL A 59 1.67 6.48 5.90
N GLN A 60 0.90 6.42 6.99
CA GLN A 60 1.45 6.40 8.35
C GLN A 60 2.30 5.16 8.63
N ILE A 61 1.92 3.99 8.10
CA ILE A 61 2.73 2.76 8.23
C ILE A 61 4.06 2.90 7.49
N GLU A 62 4.08 3.51 6.30
CA GLU A 62 5.30 3.78 5.56
C GLU A 62 6.23 4.73 6.35
N GLU A 63 5.69 5.84 6.85
CA GLU A 63 6.43 6.80 7.67
C GLU A 63 6.95 6.16 8.97
N ALA A 64 6.11 5.40 9.67
CA ALA A 64 6.49 4.71 10.89
C ALA A 64 7.55 3.64 10.63
N ALA A 65 7.45 2.89 9.54
CA ALA A 65 8.47 1.91 9.16
C ALA A 65 9.81 2.58 8.86
N ALA A 66 9.79 3.76 8.22
CA ALA A 66 11.00 4.54 7.95
C ALA A 66 11.71 5.02 9.21
N VAL A 67 11.00 5.19 10.34
CA VAL A 67 11.57 5.59 11.64
C VAL A 67 11.91 4.39 12.51
N LEU A 68 10.99 3.43 12.64
CA LEU A 68 11.12 2.29 13.53
C LEU A 68 12.19 1.30 13.05
N ILE A 69 12.34 1.07 11.74
CA ILE A 69 13.34 0.12 11.24
C ILE A 69 14.76 0.58 11.59
N PRO A 70 15.16 1.84 11.32
CA PRO A 70 16.45 2.37 11.77
C PRO A 70 16.63 2.34 13.30
N GLU A 71 15.60 2.68 14.08
CA GLU A 71 15.67 2.66 15.55
C GLU A 71 15.87 1.26 16.11
N VAL A 72 15.11 0.27 15.63
CA VAL A 72 15.23 -1.13 16.04
C VAL A 72 16.60 -1.68 15.67
N ILE A 73 17.07 -1.43 14.45
CA ILE A 73 18.41 -1.84 14.01
C ILE A 73 19.49 -1.16 14.86
N GLY A 74 19.36 0.14 15.15
CA GLY A 74 20.26 0.88 16.02
C GLY A 74 20.32 0.31 17.43
N GLY A 75 19.15 -0.04 18.00
CA GLY A 75 19.03 -0.69 19.29
C GLY A 75 19.70 -2.06 19.33
N ILE A 76 19.45 -2.91 18.32
CA ILE A 76 20.09 -4.22 18.18
C ILE A 76 21.61 -4.07 18.06
N LYS A 77 22.09 -3.14 17.24
CA LYS A 77 23.54 -2.86 17.10
C LYS A 77 24.16 -2.43 18.43
N SER A 78 23.52 -1.49 19.14
CA SER A 78 24.01 -1.02 20.44
C SER A 78 24.10 -2.17 21.45
N GLN A 79 23.10 -3.05 21.46
CA GLN A 79 23.08 -4.23 22.32
C GLN A 79 24.19 -5.23 21.96
N MET A 80 24.37 -5.53 20.67
CA MET A 80 25.43 -6.43 20.20
C MET A 80 26.84 -5.91 20.49
N ILE A 81 27.05 -4.59 20.41
CA ILE A 81 28.30 -3.95 20.80
C ILE A 81 28.56 -4.13 22.30
N LYS A 82 27.53 -3.89 23.14
CA LYS A 82 27.63 -4.05 24.61
C LYS A 82 27.88 -5.51 25.03
N ASP A 83 27.20 -6.46 24.39
CA ASP A 83 27.21 -7.85 24.84
C ASP A 83 28.42 -8.63 24.32
N LYS A 84 28.91 -8.32 23.11
CA LYS A 84 29.87 -9.20 22.42
C LYS A 84 30.92 -8.46 21.56
N GLY A 85 30.89 -7.13 21.45
CA GLY A 85 31.84 -6.38 20.62
C GLY A 85 31.81 -6.74 19.12
N LEU A 86 30.71 -7.33 18.63
CA LEU A 86 30.65 -8.01 17.33
C LEU A 86 30.49 -7.10 16.10
N TRP A 87 30.10 -5.84 16.27
CA TRP A 87 29.69 -4.98 15.15
C TRP A 87 30.86 -4.24 14.46
N SER A 88 32.09 -4.39 14.94
CA SER A 88 33.25 -3.61 14.48
C SER A 88 34.21 -4.38 13.54
N ALA A 89 33.80 -5.51 12.98
CA ALA A 89 34.63 -6.35 12.09
C ALA A 89 34.19 -6.25 10.62
#